data_AF-E9I4A0-F1
#
_entry.id   AF-E9I4A0-F1
#
_cell.length_a   1.000
_cell.length_b   1.000
_cell.length_c   1.000
_cell.angle_alpha   90.00
_cell.angle_beta   90.00
_cell.angle_gamma   90.00
#
_symmetry.space_group_name_H-M   'P 1'
#
loop_
_entity.id
_entity.type
_entity.pdbx_description
1 polymer ?
#
loop_
_entity_poly.entity_id
_entity_poly.type
_entity_poly.pdbx_seq_one_letter_code
_entity_poly.pdbx_strand_id
1 'polypeptide(L)' 'MTTMRDVSNIAKFNGQNLPTWKLGCWILFQQHNLVKLVIGEETLPVETKNADGIVTNAAAIATWHEKDTSFSQLFHCNN' A
#
# COMPACT_ATOMS: atom_id res chain seq x y z
N MET A 1 -12.17 3.66 0.82
CA MET A 1 -11.85 5.08 1.08
C MET A 1 -11.05 5.16 2.35
N THR A 2 -9.73 5.33 2.24
CA THR A 2 -8.88 5.66 3.40
C THR A 2 -9.13 7.10 3.76
N THR A 3 -9.57 7.37 4.98
CA THR A 3 -9.95 8.73 5.37
C THR A 3 -8.71 9.44 5.91
N MET A 4 -8.54 10.74 5.61
CA MET A 4 -7.44 11.56 6.17
C MET A 4 -7.35 11.52 7.71
N ARG A 5 -8.39 11.04 8.41
CA ARG A 5 -8.38 10.82 9.85
C ARG A 5 -7.48 9.65 10.30
N ASP A 6 -7.25 8.67 9.44
CA ASP A 6 -6.46 7.50 9.80
C ASP A 6 -4.96 7.85 9.88
N VAL A 7 -4.53 8.84 9.11
CA VAL A 7 -3.15 9.38 9.09
C VAL A 7 -2.93 10.58 10.00
N SER A 8 -3.98 11.27 10.48
CA SER A 8 -3.83 12.46 11.33
C SER A 8 -3.25 12.17 12.72
N ASN A 9 -3.34 10.92 13.17
CA ASN A 9 -2.84 10.49 14.48
C ASN A 9 -1.35 10.11 14.47
N ILE A 10 -0.71 10.08 13.29
CA ILE A 10 0.70 9.77 13.15
C ILE A 10 1.48 11.09 13.15
N ALA A 11 2.51 11.17 14.00
CA ALA A 11 3.38 12.33 14.02
C ALA A 11 4.11 12.45 12.67
N LYS A 12 3.92 13.57 11.96
CA LYS A 12 4.64 13.87 10.72
C LYS A 12 6.14 13.84 10.91
N PHE A 13 6.88 13.45 9.87
CA PHE A 13 8.33 13.40 9.92
C PHE A 13 8.92 14.81 10.10
N ASN A 14 9.79 14.99 11.10
CA ASN A 14 10.43 16.28 11.39
C ASN A 14 11.97 16.20 11.39
N GLY A 15 12.54 15.12 10.83
CA GLY A 15 13.98 14.88 10.79
C GLY A 15 14.60 14.34 12.09
N GLN A 16 13.93 14.50 13.24
CA GLN A 16 14.41 14.03 14.55
C GLN A 16 13.61 12.83 15.09
N ASN A 17 12.39 12.64 14.59
CA ASN A 17 11.45 11.62 15.05
C ASN A 17 11.43 10.35 14.17
N LEU A 18 12.53 10.03 13.47
CA LEU A 18 12.60 8.89 12.54
C LEU A 18 12.07 7.56 13.13
N PRO A 19 12.42 7.15 14.37
CA PRO A 19 11.91 5.90 14.92
C PRO A 19 10.39 5.91 15.15
N THR A 20 9.86 7.00 15.69
CA THR A 20 8.44 7.17 16.00
C THR A 20 7.60 7.28 14.74
N TRP A 21 8.08 8.07 13.75
CA TRP A 21 7.45 8.20 12.44
C TRP A 21 7.41 6.84 11.72
N LYS A 22 8.54 6.12 11.70
CA LYS A 22 8.62 4.79 11.08
C LYS A 22 7.64 3.80 11.72
N LEU A 23 7.52 3.80 13.04
CA LEU A 23 6.55 2.95 13.74
C LEU A 23 5.10 3.33 13.40
N GLY A 24 4.78 4.62 13.33
CA GLY A 24 3.46 5.10 12.93
C GLY A 24 3.08 4.67 11.51
N CYS A 25 4.00 4.85 10.56
CA CYS A 25 3.83 4.36 9.18
C CYS A 25 3.64 2.83 9.14
N TRP A 26 4.40 2.08 9.94
CA TRP A 26 4.26 0.62 10.01
C TRP A 26 2.89 0.17 10.49
N ILE A 27 2.37 0.79 11.57
CA ILE A 27 1.04 0.49 12.11
C ILE A 27 -0.06 0.82 11.09
N LEU A 28 0.09 1.95 10.37
CA LEU A 28 -0.82 2.32 9.30
C LEU A 28 -0.86 1.26 8.19
N PHE A 29 0.31 0.81 7.73
CA PHE A 29 0.38 -0.24 6.71
C PHE A 29 -0.20 -1.58 7.20
N GLN A 30 -0.05 -1.90 8.49
CA GLN A 30 -0.70 -3.06 9.11
C GLN A 30 -2.23 -2.95 9.07
N GLN A 31 -2.80 -1.81 9.45
CA GLN A 31 -4.25 -1.59 9.45
C GLN A 31 -4.87 -1.73 8.05
N HIS A 32 -4.12 -1.35 7.01
CA HIS A 32 -4.58 -1.43 5.62
C HIS A 32 -4.21 -2.75 4.91
N ASN A 33 -3.63 -3.73 5.61
CA ASN A 33 -3.12 -4.98 5.01
C ASN A 33 -2.10 -4.74 3.88
N LEU A 34 -1.36 -3.64 3.93
CA LEU A 34 -0.37 -3.24 2.92
C LEU A 34 1.05 -3.73 3.23
N VAL A 35 1.28 -4.29 4.43
CA VAL A 35 2.63 -4.72 4.88
C VAL A 35 3.32 -5.60 3.85
N LYS A 36 2.61 -6.56 3.26
CA LYS A 36 3.17 -7.47 2.24
C LYS A 36 3.66 -6.73 1.00
N LEU A 37 2.95 -5.67 0.59
CA LEU A 37 3.36 -4.81 -0.52
C LEU A 37 4.56 -3.95 -0.13
N VAL A 38 4.59 -3.40 1.09
CA VAL A 38 5.72 -2.57 1.59
C VAL A 38 7.01 -3.36 1.74
N ILE A 39 6.95 -4.60 2.20
CA ILE A 39 8.13 -5.47 2.35
C ILE A 39 8.54 -6.15 1.04
N GLY A 40 7.76 -6.00 -0.03
CA GLY A 40 8.03 -6.61 -1.34
C GLY A 40 7.64 -8.09 -1.46
N GLU A 41 6.90 -8.65 -0.49
CA GLU A 41 6.36 -10.02 -0.58
C GLU A 41 5.15 -10.12 -1.53
N GLU A 42 4.42 -9.01 -1.74
CA GLU A 42 3.32 -8.92 -2.71
C GLU A 42 3.72 -8.03 -3.89
N THR A 43 4.10 -8.67 -5.00
CA THR A 43 4.46 -7.99 -6.26
C THR A 43 3.32 -8.00 -7.26
N LEU A 44 3.38 -7.13 -8.26
CA LEU A 44 2.43 -7.11 -9.37
C LEU A 44 2.30 -8.53 -9.98
N PRO A 45 1.07 -9.10 -10.07
CA PRO A 45 0.88 -10.40 -10.68
C PRO A 45 1.22 -10.39 -12.17
N VAL A 46 1.95 -11.41 -12.65
CA VAL A 46 2.20 -11.59 -14.09
C VAL A 46 0.87 -11.89 -14.79
N GLU A 47 0.61 -11.27 -15.93
CA GLU A 47 -0.59 -11.55 -16.74
C GLU A 47 -0.65 -13.02 -17.15
N THR A 48 -1.74 -13.69 -16.77
CA THR A 48 -2.02 -15.08 -17.14
C THR A 48 -3.07 -15.09 -18.23
N LYS A 49 -2.75 -15.68 -19.39
CA LYS A 49 -3.66 -15.82 -20.52
C LYS A 49 -4.20 -17.25 -20.62
N ASN A 50 -5.46 -17.40 -21.01
CA ASN A 50 -6.03 -18.71 -21.34
C ASN A 50 -5.58 -19.17 -22.75
N ALA A 51 -6.04 -20.35 -23.18
CA ALA A 51 -5.75 -20.90 -24.51
C ALA A 51 -6.19 -20.00 -25.68
N ASP A 52 -7.16 -19.11 -25.44
CA ASP A 52 -7.68 -18.15 -26.42
C ASP A 52 -6.96 -16.79 -26.36
N GLY A 53 -5.92 -16.64 -25.54
CA GLY A 53 -5.16 -15.41 -25.37
C GLY A 53 -5.81 -14.35 -24.46
N ILE A 54 -6.92 -14.68 -23.77
CA ILE A 54 -7.64 -13.79 -22.86
C ILE A 54 -6.98 -13.78 -21.49
N VAL A 55 -6.73 -12.58 -20.95
CA VAL A 55 -6.18 -12.39 -19.59
C VAL A 55 -7.20 -12.83 -18.54
N THR A 56 -6.87 -13.85 -17.74
CA THR A 56 -7.76 -14.45 -16.75
C THR A 56 -7.60 -13.85 -15.36
N ASN A 57 -6.48 -13.17 -15.08
CA ASN A 57 -6.16 -12.61 -13.78
C ASN A 57 -6.31 -11.08 -13.70
N ALA A 58 -7.05 -10.47 -14.64
CA ALA A 58 -7.25 -9.02 -14.69
C ALA A 58 -7.83 -8.46 -13.38
N ALA A 59 -8.71 -9.20 -12.70
CA ALA A 59 -9.27 -8.80 -11.41
C ALA A 59 -8.21 -8.75 -10.29
N ALA A 60 -7.26 -9.70 -10.29
CA ALA A 60 -6.17 -9.73 -9.32
C ALA A 60 -5.18 -8.57 -9.56
N ILE A 61 -4.89 -8.26 -10.83
CA ILE A 61 -4.07 -7.11 -11.23
C ILE A 61 -4.75 -5.80 -10.80
N ALA A 62 -6.05 -5.63 -11.05
CA ALA A 62 -6.81 -4.46 -10.61
C ALA A 62 -6.77 -4.30 -9.08
N THR A 63 -6.98 -5.40 -8.34
CA THR A 63 -6.91 -5.40 -6.87
C THR A 63 -5.53 -4.98 -6.36
N TRP A 64 -4.46 -5.44 -7.02
CA TRP A 64 -3.10 -5.03 -6.68
C TRP A 64 -2.89 -3.53 -6.92
N HIS A 65 -3.37 -2.99 -8.05
CA HIS A 65 -3.29 -1.55 -8.34
C HIS A 65 -4.04 -0.67 -7.33
N GLU A 66 -5.19 -1.12 -6.83
CA GLU A 66 -5.92 -0.42 -5.77
C GLU A 66 -5.12 -0.33 -4.46
N LYS A 67 -4.44 -1.43 -4.09
CA LYS A 67 -3.55 -1.46 -2.93
C LYS A 67 -2.34 -0.55 -3.10
N ASP A 68 -1.72 -0.57 -4.28
CA ASP A 68 -0.56 0.26 -4.61
C ASP A 68 -0.91 1.76 -4.59
N THR A 69 -2.07 2.12 -5.13
CA THR A 69 -2.60 3.49 -5.09
C THR A 69 -2.83 3.93 -3.64
N SER A 70 -3.42 3.05 -2.83
CA SER A 70 -3.67 3.31 -1.40
C SER A 70 -2.37 3.49 -0.61
N PHE A 71 -1.37 2.65 -0.89
CA PHE A 71 -0.02 2.78 -0.31
C PHE A 71 0.61 4.12 -0.66
N SER A 72 0.62 4.48 -1.95
CA SER A 72 1.18 5.74 -2.44
C SER A 72 0.50 6.97 -1.82
N GLN A 73 -0.83 6.94 -1.69
CA GLN A 73 -1.58 8.01 -1.04
C GLN A 73 -1.25 8.13 0.45
N LEU A 74 -1.16 7.01 1.16
CA LEU A 74 -0.81 7.01 2.59
C LEU A 74 0.61 7.50 2.84
N PHE A 75 1.55 7.12 1.98
CA PHE A 75 2.93 7.59 2.05
C PHE A 75 3.03 9.09 1.80
N HIS A 76 2.29 9.62 0.82
CA HIS A 76 2.25 11.05 0.52
C HIS A 76 1.61 11.88 1.64
N CYS A 77 0.54 11.39 2.29
CA CYS A 77 -0.11 12.10 3.39
C CYS A 77 0.72 12.15 4.69
N ASN A 78 1.72 11.27 4.83
CA ASN A 78 2.53 11.13 6.04
C ASN A 78 3.94 11.74 5.91
N ASN A 79 4.37 12.08 4.69
CA ASN A 79 5.53 12.94 4.44
C ASN A 79 5.11 14.42 4.49
#